data_AF-A0A3N2PCJ2-F1
#
_entry.id   AF-A0A3N2PCJ2-F1
#
_cell.length_a   1.000
_cell.length_b   1.000
_cell.length_c   1.000
_cell.angle_alpha   90.00
_cell.angle_beta   90.00
_cell.angle_gamma   90.00
#
_symmetry.space_group_name_H-M   'P 1'
#
loop_
_entity.id
_entity.type
_entity.pdbx_description
1 polymer ?
#
loop_
_entity_poly.entity_id
_entity_poly.type
_entity_poly.pdbx_seq_one_letter_code
_entity_poly.pdbx_strand_id
1 'polypeptide(L)'
;MSERVPHVTEPVIPEVPEGAVLRLAPGEWSHCQAVPVDSQLAVTVARIHRNVTRHDGAGRWVWIAAHEHPACSWDHVEPHPPCRQLMVRVDVLAREVSQ
;
A
#
# COMPACT_ATOMS: atom_id res chain seq x y z
N MET A 1 -35.52 20.58 3.07
CA MET A 1 -35.09 19.51 2.16
C MET A 1 -33.64 19.23 2.50
N SER A 2 -33.36 18.19 3.28
CA SER A 2 -32.00 17.78 3.59
C SER A 2 -31.54 16.84 2.50
N GLU A 3 -30.66 17.31 1.61
CA GLU A 3 -29.95 16.46 0.67
C GLU A 3 -29.19 15.40 1.47
N ARG A 4 -29.55 14.13 1.28
CA ARG A 4 -28.72 13.02 1.75
C ARG A 4 -27.39 13.15 1.03
N VAL A 5 -26.35 13.52 1.77
CA VAL A 5 -24.96 13.33 1.32
C VAL A 5 -24.87 11.88 0.85
N PRO A 6 -24.51 11.61 -0.43
CA PRO A 6 -24.35 10.24 -0.88
C PRO A 6 -23.38 9.56 0.08
N HIS A 7 -23.81 8.45 0.67
CA HIS A 7 -22.90 7.59 1.43
C HIS A 7 -21.88 7.05 0.44
N VAL A 8 -20.77 7.78 0.28
CA VAL A 8 -19.58 7.26 -0.38
C VAL A 8 -19.16 6.09 0.49
N THR A 9 -19.44 4.88 0.00
CA THR A 9 -19.00 3.66 0.67
C THR A 9 -17.48 3.75 0.76
N GLU A 10 -16.95 3.80 1.98
CA GLU A 10 -15.51 3.83 2.16
C GLU A 10 -14.91 2.59 1.46
N PRO A 11 -13.84 2.76 0.66
CA PRO A 11 -13.24 1.63 -0.02
C PRO A 11 -12.79 0.60 1.01
N VAL A 12 -13.28 -0.62 0.85
CA VAL A 12 -12.87 -1.79 1.62
C VAL A 12 -11.41 -2.07 1.28
N ILE A 13 -10.60 -2.41 2.27
CA ILE A 13 -9.22 -2.81 2.03
C ILE A 13 -9.25 -4.14 1.27
N PRO A 14 -8.78 -4.19 0.02
CA PRO A 14 -8.87 -5.40 -0.79
C PRO A 14 -7.95 -6.51 -0.26
N GLU A 15 -8.25 -7.74 -0.67
CA GLU A 15 -7.32 -8.85 -0.49
C GLU A 15 -6.24 -8.76 -1.57
N VAL A 16 -5.02 -8.40 -1.16
CA VAL A 16 -3.84 -8.43 -2.05
C VAL A 16 -3.02 -9.65 -1.69
N PRO A 17 -2.71 -10.55 -2.65
CA PRO A 17 -1.93 -11.74 -2.36
C PRO A 17 -0.48 -11.39 -2.00
N GLU A 18 0.12 -12.22 -1.16
CA GLU A 18 1.57 -12.19 -0.94
C GLU A 18 2.29 -12.47 -2.27
N GLY A 19 3.37 -11.73 -2.54
CA GLY A 19 4.08 -11.78 -3.82
C GLY A 19 3.54 -10.83 -4.90
N ALA A 20 2.39 -10.17 -4.67
CA ALA A 20 1.89 -9.16 -5.61
C ALA A 20 2.85 -7.99 -5.73
N VAL A 21 3.08 -7.50 -6.95
CA VAL A 21 3.90 -6.30 -7.18
C VAL A 21 2.99 -5.08 -7.23
N LEU A 22 3.24 -4.10 -6.37
CA LEU A 22 2.59 -2.80 -6.41
C LEU A 22 3.51 -1.78 -7.06
N ARG A 23 2.99 -1.00 -8.01
CA ARG A 23 3.68 0.15 -8.61
C ARG A 23 2.98 1.42 -8.16
N LEU A 24 3.67 2.19 -7.32
CA LEU A 24 3.09 3.31 -6.60
C LEU A 24 3.70 4.62 -7.10
N ALA A 25 2.85 5.54 -7.55
CA ALA A 25 3.23 6.88 -7.94
C ALA A 25 3.45 7.79 -6.72
N PRO A 26 4.10 8.96 -6.89
CA PRO A 26 4.15 9.99 -5.86
C PRO A 26 2.74 10.33 -5.34
N GLY A 27 2.59 10.38 -4.01
CA GLY A 27 1.30 10.61 -3.36
C GLY A 27 0.39 9.37 -3.23
N GLU A 28 0.76 8.22 -3.80
CA GLU A 28 0.05 6.94 -3.59
C GLU A 28 0.56 6.16 -2.38
N TRP A 29 1.73 6.57 -1.86
CA TRP A 29 2.40 5.95 -0.72
C TRP A 29 2.99 7.01 0.23
N SER A 30 3.29 6.61 1.46
CA SER A 30 4.01 7.44 2.45
C SER A 30 4.75 6.59 3.48
N HIS A 31 5.57 7.22 4.32
CA HIS A 31 6.26 6.57 5.45
C HIS A 31 7.24 5.43 5.06
N CYS A 32 7.73 5.41 3.82
CA CYS A 32 8.79 4.49 3.42
C CYS A 32 10.17 5.09 3.76
N GLN A 33 10.91 4.43 4.66
CA GLN A 33 12.24 4.89 5.06
C GLN A 33 13.20 4.92 3.85
N ALA A 34 14.06 5.94 3.77
CA ALA A 34 15.11 6.05 2.75
C ALA A 34 14.62 6.07 1.28
N VAL A 35 13.34 6.38 1.05
CA VAL A 35 12.79 6.67 -0.29
C VAL A 35 12.21 8.09 -0.27
N PRO A 36 12.62 9.00 -1.16
CA PRO A 36 12.03 10.33 -1.26
C PRO A 36 10.54 10.24 -1.61
N VAL A 37 9.70 11.03 -0.94
CA VAL A 37 8.23 10.99 -1.08
C VAL A 37 7.71 11.24 -2.50
N ASP A 38 8.50 11.94 -3.33
CA ASP A 38 8.17 12.25 -4.72
C ASP A 38 8.65 11.18 -5.71
N SER A 39 9.11 10.03 -5.22
CA SER A 39 9.59 8.94 -6.06
C SER A 39 8.48 7.97 -6.43
N GLN A 40 8.58 7.38 -7.62
CA GLN A 40 7.89 6.14 -7.92
C GLN A 40 8.51 5.00 -7.09
N LEU A 41 7.66 4.10 -6.61
CA LEU A 41 8.08 3.00 -5.74
C LEU A 41 7.43 1.70 -6.22
N ALA A 42 8.26 0.70 -6.51
CA ALA A 42 7.82 -0.66 -6.77
C ALA A 42 8.16 -1.55 -5.57
N VAL A 43 7.19 -2.31 -5.08
CA VAL A 43 7.38 -3.24 -3.96
C VAL A 43 6.64 -4.55 -4.19
N THR A 44 7.17 -5.63 -3.65
CA THR A 44 6.51 -6.94 -3.61
C THR A 44 5.84 -7.10 -2.24
N VAL A 45 4.51 -7.28 -2.21
CA VAL A 45 3.71 -7.37 -0.98
C VAL A 45 4.08 -8.61 -0.19
N ALA A 46 4.39 -8.43 1.10
CA ALA A 46 4.55 -9.52 2.05
C ALA A 46 3.34 -9.61 3.00
N ARG A 47 2.77 -8.46 3.41
CA ARG A 47 1.63 -8.42 4.33
C ARG A 47 0.88 -7.09 4.27
N ILE A 48 -0.45 -7.13 4.37
CA ILE A 48 -1.28 -5.95 4.62
C ILE A 48 -1.75 -5.95 6.08
N HIS A 49 -1.48 -4.87 6.81
CA HIS A 49 -1.94 -4.68 8.18
C HIS A 49 -3.31 -4.01 8.18
N ARG A 50 -4.36 -4.77 7.88
CA ARG A 50 -5.74 -4.25 7.69
C ARG A 50 -6.30 -3.46 8.89
N ASN A 51 -5.75 -3.67 10.08
CA ASN A 51 -6.14 -2.96 11.32
C ASN A 51 -5.32 -1.70 11.60
N VAL A 52 -4.30 -1.41 10.79
CA VAL A 52 -3.41 -0.25 10.93
C VAL A 52 -3.69 0.71 9.78
N THR A 53 -4.70 1.56 9.98
CA THR A 53 -5.21 2.48 8.96
C THR A 53 -5.15 3.92 9.40
N ARG A 54 -5.00 4.83 8.44
CA ARG A 54 -5.10 6.28 8.64
C ARG A 54 -6.11 6.83 7.64
N HIS A 55 -6.88 7.84 8.06
CA HIS A 55 -7.70 8.63 7.15
C HIS A 55 -7.22 10.09 7.17
N ASP A 56 -7.11 10.69 5.99
CA ASP A 56 -6.80 12.10 5.81
C ASP A 56 -7.50 12.64 4.54
N GLY A 57 -7.19 13.88 4.15
CA GLY A 57 -7.81 14.53 2.98
C GLY A 57 -7.54 13.83 1.64
N ALA A 58 -6.56 12.92 1.55
CA ALA A 58 -6.29 12.12 0.37
C ALA A 58 -7.03 10.77 0.35
N GLY A 59 -7.74 10.44 1.44
CA GLY A 59 -8.56 9.25 1.59
C GLY A 59 -8.06 8.30 2.68
N ARG A 60 -8.34 7.00 2.49
CA ARG A 60 -7.95 5.93 3.41
C ARG A 60 -6.59 5.36 3.04
N TRP A 61 -5.76 5.16 4.05
CA TRP A 61 -4.44 4.57 3.95
C TRP A 61 -4.36 3.31 4.82
N VAL A 62 -3.57 2.33 4.39
CA VAL A 62 -3.28 1.11 5.15
C VAL A 62 -1.78 0.85 5.20
N TRP A 63 -1.29 0.35 6.33
CA TRP A 63 0.09 -0.06 6.48
C TRP A 63 0.35 -1.40 5.79
N ILE A 64 1.45 -1.51 5.05
CA ILE A 64 1.90 -2.76 4.44
C ILE A 64 3.35 -3.04 4.82
N ALA A 65 3.68 -4.33 4.92
CA ALA A 65 5.04 -4.82 4.91
C ALA A 65 5.33 -5.42 3.52
N ALA A 66 6.49 -5.10 2.97
CA ALA A 66 6.83 -5.45 1.61
C ALA A 66 8.35 -5.65 1.44
N HIS A 67 8.73 -6.22 0.31
CA HIS A 67 10.09 -6.25 -0.17
C HIS A 67 10.31 -5.22 -1.25
N GLU A 68 11.54 -4.73 -1.36
CA GLU A 68 11.95 -3.95 -2.52
C GLU A 68 11.81 -4.81 -3.79
N HIS A 69 11.34 -4.19 -4.88
CA HIS A 69 11.21 -4.81 -6.19
C HIS A 69 12.08 -4.04 -7.20
N PRO A 70 12.82 -4.70 -8.11
CA PRO A 70 12.79 -6.14 -8.41
C PRO A 70 13.68 -7.02 -7.52
N ALA A 71 14.60 -6.44 -6.75
CA ALA A 71 15.56 -7.21 -5.94
C ALA A 71 15.48 -6.79 -4.47
N CYS A 72 15.25 -7.77 -3.60
CA CYS A 72 15.39 -7.59 -2.16
C CYS A 72 16.84 -7.86 -1.77
N SER A 73 17.46 -6.99 -0.98
CA SER A 73 18.84 -7.17 -0.52
C SER A 73 19.07 -8.41 0.37
N TRP A 74 18.00 -9.11 0.75
CA TRP A 74 18.01 -10.29 1.61
C TRP A 74 17.54 -11.56 0.87
N ASP A 75 17.30 -11.48 -0.44
CA ASP A 75 16.81 -12.58 -1.29
C ASP A 75 17.62 -13.88 -1.18
N HIS A 76 18.89 -13.78 -0.80
CA HIS A 76 19.81 -14.88 -0.58
C HIS A 76 19.59 -15.68 0.72
N VAL A 77 18.65 -15.30 1.61
CA VAL A 77 18.39 -16.01 2.88
C VAL A 77 16.88 -16.22 3.11
N GLU A 78 16.36 -17.41 2.80
CA GLU A 78 14.97 -17.75 3.13
C GLU A 78 14.84 -18.57 4.43
N PRO A 79 13.90 -18.25 5.34
CA PRO A 79 13.00 -17.09 5.36
C PRO A 79 13.66 -15.83 5.96
N HIS A 80 13.36 -14.65 5.41
CA HIS A 80 13.77 -13.37 5.97
C HIS A 80 12.58 -12.40 6.15
N PRO A 81 12.67 -11.43 7.07
CA PRO A 81 11.60 -10.45 7.26
C PRO A 81 11.45 -9.49 6.05
N PRO A 82 10.27 -8.87 5.87
CA PRO A 82 10.06 -7.77 4.92
C PRO A 82 11.02 -6.61 5.16
N CYS A 83 11.68 -6.12 4.10
CA CYS A 83 12.69 -5.08 4.19
C CYS A 83 12.13 -3.65 4.06
N ARG A 84 10.85 -3.51 3.71
CA ARG A 84 10.15 -2.23 3.58
C ARG A 84 8.85 -2.23 4.38
N GLN A 85 8.56 -1.07 4.94
CA GLN A 85 7.27 -0.75 5.56
C GLN A 85 6.83 0.62 5.06
N LEU A 86 5.55 0.75 4.73
CA LEU A 86 4.98 1.96 4.14
C LEU A 86 3.47 1.97 4.32
N MET A 87 2.88 3.16 4.22
CA MET A 87 1.43 3.31 4.02
C MET A 87 1.12 3.44 2.54
N VAL A 88 0.06 2.78 2.10
CA VAL A 88 -0.46 2.86 0.72
C VAL A 88 -1.92 3.28 0.77
N ARG A 89 -2.35 4.10 -0.20
CA ARG A 89 -3.76 4.46 -0.33
C ARG A 89 -4.60 3.24 -0.72
N VAL A 90 -5.78 3.10 -0.10
CA VAL A 90 -6.63 1.92 -0.30
C VAL A 90 -7.28 1.89 -1.69
N ASP A 91 -7.58 3.05 -2.27
CA ASP A 91 -8.08 3.14 -3.66
C ASP A 91 -7.03 2.68 -4.69
N VAL A 92 -5.75 2.95 -4.43
CA VAL A 92 -4.63 2.46 -5.23
C VAL A 92 -4.54 0.94 -5.12
N LEU A 93 -4.60 0.38 -3.91
CA LEU A 93 -4.64 -1.08 -3.74
C LEU A 93 -5.80 -1.71 -4.51
N ALA A 94 -7.00 -1.12 -4.43
CA ALA A 94 -8.19 -1.63 -5.13
C ALA A 94 -8.04 -1.60 -6.65
N ARG A 95 -7.33 -0.59 -7.20
CA ARG A 95 -6.99 -0.52 -8.62
C ARG A 95 -6.00 -1.62 -9.03
N GLU A 96 -5.01 -1.91 -8.20
CA GLU A 96 -3.98 -2.92 -8.52
C GLU A 96 -4.53 -4.37 -8.47
N VAL A 97 -5.51 -4.68 -7.62
CA VAL A 97 -6.14 -6.02 -7.60
C VAL A 97 -7.26 -6.21 -8.65
N SER A 98 -7.69 -5.13 -9.31
CA SER A 98 -8.73 -5.22 -10.36
C SER A 98 -8.16 -5.40 -11.77
N GLN A 99 -6.83 -5.43 -11.91
CA GLN A 99 -6.10 -5.63 -13.16
C GLN A 99 -5.69 -7.09 -13.32
#